data_AF-A0A850AE62-F1
#
_entry.id   AF-A0A850AE62-F1
#
_cell.length_a   1.000
_cell.length_b   1.000
_cell.length_c   1.000
_cell.angle_alpha   90.00
_cell.angle_beta   90.00
_cell.angle_gamma   90.00
#
_symmetry.space_group_name_H-M   'P 1'
#
loop_
_entity.id
_entity.type
_entity.pdbx_description
1 polymer ?
#
loop_
_entity_poly.entity_id
_entity_poly.type
_entity_poly.pdbx_seq_one_letter_code
_entity_poly.pdbx_strand_id
1 'polypeptide(L)'
;MTMKLAKLIALLGLLAMTAALIYGFTIGDFSGEGSQLLAMPWGIVSLVDLYTGFILFSGWILYREASAARALPWVVAMMILGFWTASLYALLALIRSQGDWQRFWLGARATHAR
;
A
#
# COMPACT_ATOMS: atom_id res chain seq x y z
N MET A 1 -14.24 -14.29 3.76
CA MET A 1 -12.89 -14.39 3.14
C MET A 1 -11.95 -15.11 4.10
N THR A 2 -11.23 -16.15 3.66
CA THR A 2 -10.21 -16.81 4.51
C THR A 2 -8.91 -16.00 4.51
N MET A 3 -8.14 -16.03 5.61
CA MET A 3 -6.84 -15.36 5.68
C MET A 3 -5.84 -15.87 4.63
N LYS A 4 -5.98 -17.13 4.20
CA LYS A 4 -5.18 -17.70 3.10
C LYS A 4 -5.47 -17.00 1.78
N LEU A 5 -6.75 -16.77 1.48
CA LEU A 5 -7.17 -16.04 0.28
C LEU A 5 -6.70 -14.59 0.32
N ALA A 6 -6.78 -13.92 1.47
CA ALA A 6 -6.28 -12.55 1.62
C ALA A 6 -4.76 -12.45 1.40
N LYS A 7 -3.98 -13.41 1.90
CA LYS A 7 -2.53 -13.49 1.63
C LYS A 7 -2.25 -13.68 0.15
N LEU A 8 -3.02 -14.54 -0.52
CA LEU A 8 -2.88 -14.77 -1.95
C LEU A 8 -3.18 -13.50 -2.74
N ILE A 9 -4.25 -12.78 -2.43
CA ILE A 9 -4.59 -11.51 -3.08
C ILE A 9 -3.48 -10.47 -2.87
N ALA A 10 -2.98 -10.31 -1.65
CA ALA A 10 -1.88 -9.38 -1.37
C ALA A 10 -0.59 -9.76 -2.11
N LEU A 11 -0.28 -11.06 -2.21
CA LEU A 11 0.87 -11.56 -2.97
C LEU A 11 0.70 -11.29 -4.47
N LEU A 12 -0.47 -11.56 -5.05
CA LEU A 12 -0.75 -11.28 -6.45
C LEU A 12 -0.65 -9.78 -6.75
N GLY A 13 -1.18 -8.93 -5.87
CA GLY A 13 -1.02 -7.47 -5.97
C GLY A 13 0.45 -7.05 -5.96
N LEU A 14 1.25 -7.61 -5.06
CA LEU A 14 2.69 -7.33 -4.98
C LEU A 14 3.41 -7.73 -6.27
N LEU A 15 3.14 -8.92 -6.80
CA LEU A 15 3.76 -9.42 -8.04
C LEU A 15 3.34 -8.58 -9.25
N ALA A 16 2.05 -8.24 -9.37
CA ALA A 16 1.53 -7.42 -10.44
C ALA A 16 2.16 -6.02 -10.43
N MET A 17 2.23 -5.36 -9.27
CA MET A 17 2.87 -4.04 -9.15
C MET A 17 4.37 -4.12 -9.40
N THR A 18 5.03 -5.22 -9.01
CA THR A 18 6.45 -5.43 -9.33
C THR A 18 6.66 -5.48 -10.85
N ALA A 19 5.85 -6.25 -11.57
CA ALA A 19 5.91 -6.33 -13.03
C ALA A 19 5.61 -4.97 -13.69
N ALA A 20 4.60 -4.25 -13.21
CA ALA A 20 4.23 -2.93 -13.72
C ALA A 20 5.32 -1.88 -13.50
N LEU A 21 5.95 -1.86 -12.32
CA LEU A 21 7.08 -0.97 -12.03
C LEU A 21 8.28 -1.30 -12.91
N ILE A 22 8.63 -2.58 -13.08
CA ILE A 22 9.70 -2.99 -14.00
C ILE A 22 9.40 -2.49 -15.42
N TYR A 23 8.17 -2.70 -15.91
CA TYR A 23 7.76 -2.21 -17.22
C TYR A 23 7.89 -0.68 -17.33
N GLY A 24 7.32 0.07 -16.37
CA GLY A 24 7.35 1.52 -16.37
C GLY A 24 8.76 2.11 -16.30
N PHE A 25 9.64 1.56 -15.45
CA PHE A 25 11.02 2.04 -15.32
C PHE A 25 11.94 1.61 -16.46
N THR A 26 11.59 0.57 -17.22
CA THR A 26 12.42 0.09 -18.33
C THR A 26 12.05 0.72 -19.67
N ILE A 27 10.77 1.04 -19.88
CA ILE A 27 10.26 1.50 -21.19
C ILE A 27 9.72 2.94 -21.11
N GLY A 28 9.14 3.35 -19.98
CA GLY A 28 8.40 4.61 -19.87
C GLY A 28 9.27 5.85 -19.67
N ASP A 29 8.80 6.98 -20.20
CA ASP A 29 9.31 8.31 -19.83
C ASP A 29 8.44 8.87 -18.71
N PHE A 30 8.89 8.67 -17.46
CA PHE A 30 8.17 9.11 -16.27
C PHE A 30 7.82 10.62 -16.30
N SER A 31 8.71 11.45 -16.84
CA SER A 31 8.51 12.91 -16.84
C SER A 31 7.53 13.34 -17.93
N GLY A 32 7.70 12.81 -19.15
CA GLY A 32 6.86 13.11 -20.30
C GLY A 32 5.43 12.61 -20.09
N GLU A 33 5.27 11.34 -19.69
CA GLU A 33 3.96 10.74 -19.43
C GLU A 33 3.27 11.37 -18.22
N GLY A 34 4.04 11.71 -17.18
CA GLY A 34 3.53 12.44 -16.01
C GLY A 34 2.96 13.81 -16.38
N SER A 35 3.64 14.54 -17.27
CA SER A 35 3.14 15.84 -17.75
C SER A 35 1.84 15.71 -18.55
N GLN A 36 1.69 14.63 -19.33
CA GLN A 36 0.46 14.36 -20.08
C GLN A 36 -0.71 14.03 -19.14
N LEU A 37 -0.48 13.25 -18.09
CA LEU A 37 -1.50 12.96 -17.06
C LEU A 37 -1.98 14.24 -16.37
N LEU A 38 -1.08 15.18 -16.09
CA LEU A 38 -1.42 16.47 -15.48
C LEU A 38 -2.14 17.42 -16.45
N ALA A 39 -1.96 17.25 -17.77
CA ALA A 39 -2.66 18.06 -18.78
C ALA A 39 -4.10 17.59 -19.03
N MET A 40 -4.44 16.33 -18.69
CA MET A 40 -5.78 15.79 -18.88
C MET A 40 -6.63 15.86 -17.60
N PRO A 41 -7.90 16.32 -17.65
CA PRO A 41 -8.75 16.41 -16.46
C PRO A 41 -8.90 15.08 -15.70
N TRP A 42 -9.10 13.98 -16.42
CA TRP A 42 -9.22 12.65 -15.82
C TRP A 42 -7.91 12.10 -15.26
N GLY A 43 -6.75 12.53 -15.79
CA GLY A 43 -5.45 12.17 -15.23
C GLY A 43 -5.22 12.87 -13.89
N ILE A 44 -5.60 14.14 -13.77
CA ILE A 44 -5.62 14.85 -12.48
C ILE A 44 -6.53 14.13 -11.48
N VAL A 45 -7.76 13.77 -11.88
CA VAL A 45 -8.70 13.03 -11.02
C VAL A 45 -8.09 11.70 -10.56
N SER A 46 -7.44 10.96 -11.46
CA SER A 46 -6.79 9.68 -11.14
C SER A 46 -5.62 9.86 -10.17
N LEU A 47 -4.82 10.92 -10.31
CA LEU A 47 -3.75 11.25 -9.38
C LEU A 47 -4.30 11.62 -8.00
N VAL A 48 -5.34 12.45 -7.95
CA VAL A 48 -5.99 12.82 -6.69
C VAL A 48 -6.58 11.57 -6.00
N ASP A 49 -7.26 10.70 -6.74
CA ASP A 49 -7.81 9.45 -6.22
C ASP A 49 -6.70 8.54 -5.65
N LEU A 50 -5.64 8.33 -6.43
CA LEU A 50 -4.49 7.52 -6.03
C LEU A 50 -3.83 8.02 -4.73
N TYR A 51 -3.48 9.31 -4.68
CA TYR A 51 -2.81 9.88 -3.52
C TYR A 51 -3.74 10.00 -2.30
N THR A 52 -5.03 10.22 -2.50
CA THR A 52 -6.02 10.13 -1.41
C THR A 52 -6.00 8.73 -0.80
N GLY A 53 -6.00 7.69 -1.63
CA GLY A 53 -5.83 6.29 -1.19
C GLY A 53 -4.52 6.08 -0.42
N PHE A 54 -3.40 6.65 -0.90
CA PHE A 54 -2.11 6.53 -0.22
C PHE A 54 -2.11 7.16 1.17
N ILE A 55 -2.73 8.34 1.31
CA ILE A 55 -2.85 9.03 2.59
C ILE A 55 -3.70 8.22 3.57
N LEU A 56 -4.88 7.75 3.13
CA LEU A 56 -5.78 6.96 3.98
C LEU A 56 -5.12 5.66 4.45
N PHE A 57 -4.45 4.94 3.55
CA PHE A 57 -3.73 3.71 3.90
C PHE A 57 -2.53 3.99 4.81
N SER A 58 -1.80 5.09 4.58
CA SER A 58 -0.73 5.54 5.48
C SER A 58 -1.26 5.84 6.88
N GLY A 59 -2.45 6.43 6.99
CA GLY A 59 -3.18 6.59 8.25
C GLY A 59 -3.46 5.25 8.94
N TRP A 60 -3.88 4.23 8.18
CA TRP A 60 -4.05 2.87 8.71
C TRP A 60 -2.74 2.27 9.23
N ILE A 61 -1.63 2.43 8.50
CA ILE A 61 -0.29 1.98 8.95
C ILE A 61 0.11 2.68 10.26
N LEU A 62 -0.04 4.02 10.33
CA LEU A 62 0.27 4.81 11.51
C LEU A 62 -0.54 4.37 12.74
N TYR A 63 -1.83 4.09 12.55
CA TYR A 63 -2.69 3.58 13.62
C TYR A 63 -2.26 2.20 14.13
N ARG A 64 -1.90 1.31 13.19
CA ARG A 64 -1.59 -0.09 13.44
C ARG A 64 -0.24 -0.32 14.12
N GLU A 65 0.78 0.42 13.72
CA GLU A 65 2.13 0.31 14.30
C GLU A 65 2.17 0.87 15.72
N ALA A 66 2.96 0.30 16.64
CA ALA A 66 3.00 0.83 18.01
C ALA A 66 3.80 2.14 18.15
N SER A 67 4.52 2.58 17.10
CA SER A 67 5.25 3.85 17.12
C SER A 67 5.37 4.46 15.73
N ALA A 68 5.34 5.79 15.66
CA ALA A 68 5.51 6.54 14.41
C ALA A 68 6.84 6.23 13.71
N ALA A 69 7.91 5.99 14.48
CA ALA A 69 9.22 5.62 13.93
C ALA A 69 9.19 4.31 13.12
N ARG A 70 8.33 3.35 13.46
CA ARG A 70 8.16 2.12 12.68
C ARG A 70 7.22 2.29 11.49
N ALA A 71 6.25 3.19 11.59
CA ALA A 71 5.35 3.51 10.50
C ALA A 71 6.02 4.38 9.42
N LEU A 72 6.93 5.28 9.81
CA LEU A 72 7.50 6.28 8.90
C LEU A 72 8.16 5.69 7.64
N PRO A 73 9.00 4.63 7.72
CA PRO A 73 9.55 4.01 6.52
C PRO A 73 8.47 3.48 5.57
N TRP A 74 7.38 2.95 6.11
CA TRP A 74 6.25 2.46 5.31
C TRP A 74 5.47 3.59 4.65
N VAL A 75 5.24 4.70 5.37
CA VAL A 75 4.57 5.88 4.82
C VAL A 75 5.41 6.48 3.69
N VAL A 76 6.72 6.64 3.89
CA VAL A 76 7.64 7.13 2.84
C VAL A 76 7.62 6.19 1.64
N ALA A 77 7.74 4.88 1.86
CA ALA A 77 7.68 3.89 0.79
C ALA A 77 6.31 3.87 0.08
N MET A 78 5.22 4.20 0.79
CA MET A 78 3.88 4.32 0.19
C MET A 78 3.78 5.52 -0.74
N MET A 79 4.38 6.66 -0.38
CA MET A 79 4.37 7.86 -1.23
C MET A 79 5.22 7.70 -2.50
N ILE A 80 6.22 6.82 -2.48
CA ILE A 80 7.14 6.59 -3.60
C ILE A 80 6.68 5.43 -4.48
N LEU A 81 6.34 4.28 -3.87
CA LEU A 81 6.06 3.02 -4.58
C LEU A 81 4.57 2.65 -4.61
N GLY A 82 3.73 3.42 -3.92
CA GLY A 82 2.27 3.25 -3.94
C GLY A 82 1.81 1.87 -3.51
N PHE A 83 0.91 1.28 -4.31
CA PHE A 83 0.29 -0.01 -4.01
C PHE A 83 1.25 -1.21 -4.00
N TRP A 84 2.49 -1.05 -4.49
CA TRP A 84 3.53 -2.04 -4.24
C TRP A 84 3.81 -2.16 -2.73
N THR A 85 4.03 -1.02 -2.06
CA THR A 85 4.23 -0.95 -0.60
C THR A 85 2.99 -1.40 0.15
N ALA A 86 1.79 -0.98 -0.29
CA ALA A 86 0.54 -1.39 0.32
C ALA A 86 0.38 -2.91 0.33
N SER A 87 0.64 -3.55 -0.81
CA SER A 87 0.52 -5.00 -0.99
C SER A 87 1.54 -5.74 -0.13
N LEU A 88 2.80 -5.29 -0.13
CA LEU A 88 3.85 -5.85 0.72
C LEU A 88 3.50 -5.73 2.21
N TYR A 89 3.09 -4.53 2.65
CA TYR A 89 2.74 -4.27 4.04
C TYR A 89 1.56 -5.14 4.48
N ALA A 90 0.48 -5.17 3.68
CA ALA A 90 -0.69 -6.00 3.95
C ALA A 90 -0.32 -7.49 4.01
N LEU A 91 0.54 -7.98 3.13
CA LEU A 91 1.01 -9.37 3.14
C LEU A 91 1.77 -9.71 4.42
N LEU A 92 2.76 -8.88 4.80
CA LEU A 92 3.54 -9.06 6.03
C LEU A 92 2.65 -9.01 7.27
N ALA A 93 1.72 -8.06 7.29
CA ALA A 93 0.69 -7.96 8.30
C ALA A 93 -0.16 -9.24 8.43
N LEU A 94 -0.67 -9.77 7.31
CA LEU A 94 -1.48 -10.99 7.29
C LEU A 94 -0.67 -12.22 7.77
N ILE A 95 0.61 -12.29 7.44
CA ILE A 95 1.51 -13.36 7.91
C ILE A 95 1.70 -13.25 9.43
N ARG A 96 2.03 -12.06 9.94
CA ARG A 96 2.27 -11.80 11.37
C ARG A 96 1.02 -11.99 12.24
N SER A 97 -0.17 -11.86 11.65
CA SER A 97 -1.43 -11.96 12.38
C SER A 97 -1.82 -13.40 12.75
N GLN A 98 -1.11 -14.42 12.24
CA GLN A 98 -1.30 -15.84 12.59
C GLN A 98 -2.76 -16.34 12.51
N GLY A 99 -3.56 -15.78 11.60
CA GLY A 99 -4.96 -16.17 11.40
C GLY A 99 -5.98 -15.32 12.16
N ASP A 100 -5.55 -14.38 13.00
CA ASP A 100 -6.41 -13.48 13.76
C ASP A 100 -6.66 -12.17 13.00
N TRP A 101 -7.92 -11.92 12.63
CA TRP A 101 -8.33 -10.71 11.91
C TRP A 101 -8.22 -9.45 12.77
N GLN A 102 -8.38 -9.55 14.08
CA GLN A 102 -8.24 -8.41 14.99
C GLN A 102 -6.79 -7.96 15.05
N ARG A 103 -5.84 -8.90 15.13
CA ARG A 103 -4.40 -8.60 14.99
C ARG A 103 -4.05 -8.04 13.62
N PHE A 104 -4.75 -8.48 12.57
CA PHE A 104 -4.60 -7.88 11.26
C PHE A 104 -5.09 -6.44 11.23
N TRP A 105 -6.28 -6.09 11.66
CA TRP A 105 -6.72 -4.70 11.49
C TRP A 105 -6.07 -3.74 12.48
N LEU A 106 -5.88 -4.19 13.73
CA LEU A 106 -5.47 -3.33 14.84
C LEU A 106 -3.97 -3.36 15.13
N GLY A 107 -3.24 -4.38 14.67
CA GLY A 107 -1.81 -4.52 14.94
C GLY A 107 -1.48 -4.42 16.43
N ALA A 108 -0.65 -3.44 16.79
CA ALA A 108 -0.27 -3.20 18.18
C ALA A 108 -1.44 -2.77 19.09
N ARG A 109 -2.55 -2.30 18.52
CA ARG A 109 -3.76 -1.91 19.27
C ARG A 109 -4.66 -3.10 19.61
N ALA A 110 -4.42 -4.28 19.04
CA ALA A 110 -5.24 -5.46 19.28
C ALA A 110 -5.28 -5.90 20.76
N THR A 111 -4.23 -5.60 21.53
CA THR A 111 -4.10 -5.99 22.95
C THR A 111 -4.88 -5.09 23.91
N HIS A 112 -5.24 -3.87 23.51
CA HIS A 112 -6.00 -2.91 24.32
C HIS A 112 -7.53 -3.03 24.16
N ALA A 113 -8.00 -3.97 23.33
CA ALA A 113 -9.42 -4.16 23.03
C ALA A 113 -10.06 -5.28 23.88
N ARG A 114 -9.66 -5.41 25.15
CA ARG A 114 -10.28 -6.31 26.13
C ARG A 114 -10.94 -5.51 27.24
#